data_AF-A0A6L3NAJ6-F1
#
_entry.id   AF-A0A6L3NAJ6-F1
#
_cell.length_a   1.000
_cell.length_b   1.000
_cell.length_c   1.000
_cell.angle_alpha   90.00
_cell.angle_beta   90.00
_cell.angle_gamma   90.00
#
_symmetry.space_group_name_H-M   'P 1'
#
loop_
_entity.id
_entity.type
_entity.pdbx_description
1 polymer ?
#
loop_
_entity_poly.entity_id
_entity_poly.type
_entity_poly.pdbx_seq_one_letter_code
_entity_poly.pdbx_strand_id
1 'polypeptide(L)'
;GKVRPFGQNDLSRFAPADRAVRKLVAGAPRDADAPLPRVFTVIDQITKQSDALELFVAADVANFTAFARGTVLAQDGDYRYTVKHDEERIVFPNPTVKPGLRAGLLVVDTTRESLAALV
;
A
#
# COMPACT_ATOMS: atom_id res chain seq x y z
N GLY A 1 3.27 0.79 -11.41
CA GLY A 1 4.36 1.36 -12.25
C GLY A 1 4.98 2.54 -11.54
N LYS A 2 5.94 3.23 -12.16
CA LYS A 2 6.41 4.56 -11.71
C LYS A 2 5.88 5.61 -12.67
N VAL A 3 5.53 6.79 -12.17
CA VAL A 3 5.08 7.89 -13.04
C VAL A 3 6.26 8.35 -13.91
N ARG A 4 6.01 8.50 -15.21
CA ARG A 4 6.94 9.06 -16.20
C ARG A 4 6.16 9.95 -17.18
N PRO A 5 6.81 10.96 -17.79
CA PRO A 5 6.21 11.74 -18.88
C PRO A 5 5.72 10.87 -20.04
N PHE A 6 4.87 11.44 -20.90
CA PHE A 6 4.41 10.77 -22.12
C PHE A 6 5.58 10.33 -22.99
N GLY A 7 5.46 9.13 -23.57
CA GLY A 7 6.51 8.51 -24.39
C GLY A 7 7.71 7.96 -23.62
N GLN A 8 7.82 8.20 -22.30
CA GLN A 8 8.98 7.76 -21.48
C GLN A 8 8.68 6.54 -20.60
N ASN A 9 7.47 5.99 -20.68
CA ASN A 9 7.14 4.73 -20.02
C ASN A 9 7.66 3.57 -20.86
N ASP A 10 8.46 2.68 -20.26
CA ASP A 10 8.80 1.39 -20.86
C ASP A 10 7.55 0.50 -20.87
N LEU A 11 6.88 0.46 -22.04
CA LEU A 11 5.63 -0.28 -22.24
C LEU A 11 5.82 -1.80 -22.17
N SER A 12 7.05 -2.31 -22.34
CA SER A 12 7.31 -3.75 -22.24
C SER A 12 6.94 -4.30 -20.86
N ARG A 13 7.09 -3.48 -19.81
CA ARG A 13 6.71 -3.79 -18.43
C ARG A 13 5.20 -3.93 -18.22
N PHE A 14 4.40 -3.38 -19.13
CA PHE A 14 2.94 -3.39 -19.08
C PHE A 14 2.33 -4.38 -20.06
N ALA A 15 3.15 -5.11 -20.85
CA ALA A 15 2.67 -6.04 -21.87
C ALA A 15 1.69 -7.10 -21.34
N PRO A 16 1.86 -7.69 -20.13
CA PRO A 16 0.85 -8.61 -19.58
C PRO A 16 -0.50 -7.92 -19.33
N ALA A 17 -0.50 -6.71 -18.79
CA ALA A 17 -1.71 -5.94 -18.51
C ALA A 17 -2.41 -5.49 -19.80
N ASP A 18 -1.65 -5.00 -20.80
CA ASP A 18 -2.18 -4.63 -22.12
C ASP A 18 -2.88 -5.83 -22.79
N ARG A 19 -2.21 -6.99 -22.83
CA ARG A 19 -2.80 -8.22 -23.38
C ARG A 19 -4.07 -8.64 -22.64
N ALA A 20 -4.05 -8.60 -21.31
CA ALA A 20 -5.21 -8.97 -20.49
C ALA A 20 -6.42 -8.05 -20.75
N VAL A 21 -6.20 -6.74 -20.84
CA VAL A 21 -7.27 -5.77 -21.15
C VAL A 21 -7.82 -5.98 -22.56
N ARG A 22 -6.97 -6.20 -23.56
CA ARG A 22 -7.41 -6.49 -24.94
C ARG A 22 -8.27 -7.74 -25.01
N LYS A 23 -7.86 -8.83 -24.35
CA LYS A 23 -8.64 -10.07 -24.27
C LYS A 23 -9.98 -9.84 -23.59
N LEU A 24 -10.00 -9.09 -22.48
CA LEU A 24 -11.23 -8.76 -21.76
C LEU A 24 -12.23 -8.02 -22.65
N VAL A 25 -11.77 -6.98 -23.37
CA VAL A 25 -12.62 -6.20 -24.28
C VAL A 25 -13.10 -7.04 -25.46
N ALA A 26 -12.27 -7.95 -25.96
CA ALA A 26 -12.62 -8.85 -27.06
C ALA A 26 -13.52 -10.03 -26.65
N GLY A 27 -13.83 -10.20 -25.35
CA GLY A 27 -14.53 -11.39 -24.86
C GLY A 27 -13.73 -12.69 -25.00
N ALA A 28 -12.42 -12.59 -25.20
CA ALA A 28 -11.53 -13.72 -25.38
C ALA A 28 -11.27 -14.42 -24.04
N PRO A 29 -10.97 -15.74 -24.05
CA PRO A 29 -10.64 -16.46 -22.83
C PRO A 29 -9.42 -15.86 -22.14
N ARG A 30 -9.46 -15.85 -20.80
CA ARG A 30 -8.35 -15.42 -19.96
C ARG A 30 -7.24 -16.47 -19.97
N ASP A 31 -6.02 -16.04 -19.73
CA ASP A 31 -4.91 -16.95 -19.49
C ASP A 31 -5.13 -17.65 -18.15
N ALA A 32 -5.30 -18.99 -18.18
CA ALA A 32 -5.73 -19.77 -17.03
C ALA A 32 -4.65 -19.93 -15.94
N ASP A 33 -3.37 -19.75 -16.30
CA ASP A 33 -2.23 -20.17 -15.46
C ASP A 33 -1.44 -19.01 -14.83
N ALA A 34 -2.04 -17.82 -14.74
CA ALA A 34 -1.37 -16.71 -14.06
C ALA A 34 -1.34 -16.94 -12.53
N PRO A 35 -0.17 -16.84 -11.87
CA PRO A 35 -0.11 -16.94 -10.42
C PRO A 35 -0.93 -15.82 -9.78
N LEU A 36 -1.66 -16.16 -8.72
CA LEU A 36 -2.40 -15.17 -7.95
C LEU A 36 -1.43 -14.18 -7.29
N PRO A 37 -1.77 -12.87 -7.27
CA PRO A 37 -0.95 -11.89 -6.57
C PRO A 37 -1.02 -12.11 -5.06
N ARG A 38 -0.03 -11.58 -4.33
CA ARG A 38 -0.14 -11.39 -2.89
C ARG A 38 -1.33 -10.46 -2.61
N VAL A 39 -2.15 -10.83 -1.64
CA VAL A 39 -3.31 -10.05 -1.20
C VAL A 39 -3.00 -9.50 0.18
N PHE A 40 -3.38 -8.24 0.40
CA PHE A 40 -3.14 -7.55 1.67
C PHE A 40 -4.45 -7.00 2.23
N THR A 41 -4.58 -7.07 3.55
CA THR A 41 -5.70 -6.50 4.30
C THR A 41 -5.26 -5.18 4.91
N VAL A 42 -6.04 -4.11 4.68
CA VAL A 42 -5.85 -2.83 5.39
C VAL A 42 -6.32 -3.02 6.83
N ILE A 43 -5.42 -2.82 7.78
CA ILE A 43 -5.71 -3.01 9.22
C ILE A 43 -5.81 -1.71 9.98
N ASP A 44 -5.16 -0.64 9.49
CA ASP A 44 -5.15 0.65 10.15
C ASP A 44 -4.69 1.75 9.18
N GLN A 45 -4.74 2.99 9.67
CA GLN A 45 -4.27 4.17 8.96
C GLN A 45 -3.55 5.13 9.90
N ILE A 46 -2.59 5.87 9.35
CA ILE A 46 -2.03 7.05 10.01
C ILE A 46 -2.81 8.26 9.52
N THR A 47 -3.49 8.95 10.44
CA THR A 47 -4.21 10.19 10.14
C THR A 47 -3.45 11.36 10.72
N LYS A 48 -3.18 12.39 9.90
CA LYS A 48 -2.58 13.64 10.37
C LYS A 48 -3.61 14.39 11.22
N GLN A 49 -3.32 14.64 12.49
CA GLN A 49 -4.18 15.37 13.41
C GLN A 49 -3.77 16.85 13.49
N SER A 50 -2.48 17.14 13.37
CA SER A 50 -1.94 18.50 13.42
C SER A 50 -0.73 18.65 12.49
N ASP A 51 -0.18 19.86 12.41
CA ASP A 51 1.06 20.11 11.67
C ASP A 51 2.33 19.58 12.35
N ALA A 52 2.19 19.01 13.56
CA ALA A 52 3.26 18.35 14.29
C ALA A 52 3.44 16.86 13.94
N LEU A 53 2.72 16.33 12.93
CA LEU A 53 2.90 14.94 12.50
C LEU A 53 4.34 14.68 12.04
N GLU A 54 4.99 13.75 12.74
CA GLU A 54 6.24 13.13 12.33
C GLU A 54 5.96 11.70 11.85
N LEU A 55 6.43 11.37 10.65
CA LEU A 55 6.48 9.99 10.16
C LEU A 55 7.92 9.48 10.29
N PHE A 56 8.12 8.44 11.09
CA PHE A 56 9.44 7.84 11.33
C PHE A 56 9.79 6.78 10.27
N VAL A 57 9.62 7.16 9.00
CA VAL A 57 10.03 6.36 7.84
C VAL A 57 10.86 7.22 6.91
N ALA A 58 11.72 6.61 6.10
CA ALA A 58 12.47 7.34 5.09
C ALA A 58 11.53 8.05 4.11
N ALA A 59 11.89 9.26 3.66
CA ALA A 59 11.05 10.05 2.75
C ALA A 59 10.81 9.35 1.39
N ASP A 60 11.70 8.44 1.00
CA ASP A 60 11.65 7.63 -0.22
C ASP A 60 11.28 6.16 0.05
N VAL A 61 10.76 5.85 1.24
CA VAL A 61 10.38 4.49 1.62
C VAL A 61 9.45 3.89 0.56
N ALA A 62 9.76 2.67 0.13
CA ALA A 62 8.95 1.99 -0.87
C ALA A 62 7.60 1.57 -0.27
N ASN A 63 6.54 1.62 -1.09
CA ASN A 63 5.27 0.97 -0.73
C ASN A 63 5.52 -0.51 -0.42
N PHE A 64 4.80 -1.03 0.57
CA PHE A 64 4.92 -2.38 1.09
C PHE A 64 6.22 -2.67 1.87
N THR A 65 6.99 -1.64 2.26
CA THR A 65 8.12 -1.81 3.20
C THR A 65 7.59 -2.34 4.53
N ALA A 66 8.19 -3.42 5.03
CA ALA A 66 7.80 -4.12 6.23
C ALA A 66 8.48 -3.56 7.49
N PHE A 67 7.74 -3.54 8.59
CA PHE A 67 8.19 -3.11 9.91
C PHE A 67 7.77 -4.14 10.96
N ALA A 68 8.66 -4.42 11.90
CA ALA A 68 8.41 -5.41 12.96
C ALA A 68 7.58 -4.81 14.10
N ARG A 69 6.88 -5.68 14.85
CA ARG A 69 6.16 -5.31 16.07
C ARG A 69 6.96 -4.37 16.98
N GLY A 70 6.31 -3.34 17.51
CA GLY A 70 6.94 -2.37 18.41
C GLY A 70 7.68 -1.24 17.69
N THR A 71 7.84 -1.31 16.37
CA THR A 71 8.36 -0.17 15.59
C THR A 71 7.38 0.98 15.61
N VAL A 72 7.88 2.18 15.88
CA VAL A 72 7.06 3.40 15.92
C VAL A 72 7.13 4.02 14.53
N LEU A 73 5.98 4.23 13.90
CA LEU A 73 5.90 4.75 12.52
C LEU A 73 5.44 6.20 12.46
N ALA A 74 4.69 6.67 13.45
CA ALA A 74 4.19 8.04 13.46
C ALA A 74 3.97 8.58 14.88
N GLN A 75 4.10 9.89 15.03
CA GLN A 75 3.72 10.63 16.23
C GLN A 75 3.11 11.99 15.84
N ASP A 76 2.02 12.39 16.50
CA ASP A 76 1.34 13.66 16.29
C ASP A 76 0.66 14.09 17.60
N GLY A 77 1.35 14.90 18.41
CA GLY A 77 0.94 15.16 19.79
C GLY A 77 0.87 13.87 20.61
N ASP A 78 -0.32 13.58 21.18
CA ASP A 78 -0.57 12.36 21.95
C ASP A 78 -0.83 11.12 21.07
N TYR A 79 -1.08 11.32 19.78
CA TYR A 79 -1.24 10.21 18.85
C TYR A 79 0.12 9.58 18.53
N ARG A 80 0.20 8.25 18.67
CA ARG A 80 1.38 7.46 18.33
C ARG A 80 0.97 6.19 17.62
N TYR A 81 1.49 5.99 16.40
CA TYR A 81 1.34 4.72 15.70
C TYR A 81 2.53 3.82 15.99
N THR A 82 2.27 2.67 16.62
CA THR A 82 3.26 1.61 16.86
C THR A 82 2.74 0.32 16.25
N VAL A 83 3.58 -0.37 15.49
CA VAL A 83 3.27 -1.64 14.83
C VAL A 83 2.79 -2.66 15.87
N LYS A 84 1.60 -3.23 15.65
CA LYS A 84 0.91 -4.13 16.61
C LYS A 84 1.05 -5.60 16.22
N HIS A 85 1.04 -5.89 14.92
CA HIS A 85 1.23 -7.25 14.40
C HIS A 85 2.72 -7.60 14.35
N ASP A 86 3.05 -8.88 14.12
CA ASP A 86 4.45 -9.32 13.99
C ASP A 86 5.16 -8.58 12.85
N GLU A 87 4.43 -8.31 11.78
CA GLU A 87 4.90 -7.54 10.64
C GLU A 87 3.73 -6.75 10.04
N GLU A 88 3.92 -5.44 9.85
CA GLU A 88 3.00 -4.57 9.12
C GLU A 88 3.75 -3.84 8.02
N ARG A 89 3.04 -3.45 6.97
CA ARG A 89 3.62 -2.78 5.81
C ARG A 89 2.96 -1.44 5.55
N ILE A 90 3.76 -0.42 5.24
CA ILE A 90 3.24 0.92 4.93
C ILE A 90 2.91 1.07 3.44
N VAL A 91 1.79 1.75 3.15
CA VAL A 91 1.35 2.08 1.79
C VAL A 91 0.92 3.55 1.73
N PHE A 92 1.35 4.25 0.67
CA PHE A 92 1.14 5.68 0.44
C PHE A 92 1.57 6.59 1.61
N PRO A 93 2.80 6.47 2.14
CA PRO A 93 3.29 7.39 3.14
C PRO A 93 3.38 8.80 2.55
N ASN A 94 2.74 9.76 3.21
CA ASN A 94 2.75 11.15 2.84
C ASN A 94 2.51 12.06 4.07
N PRO A 95 3.55 12.60 4.71
CA PRO A 95 3.39 13.48 5.86
C PRO A 95 2.86 14.88 5.48
N THR A 96 2.90 15.25 4.19
CA THR A 96 2.57 16.62 3.73
C THR A 96 1.07 16.82 3.48
N VAL A 97 0.24 15.85 3.85
CA VAL A 97 -1.22 16.00 3.75
C VAL A 97 -1.73 17.09 4.71
N LYS A 98 -2.96 17.55 4.50
CA LYS A 98 -3.62 18.47 5.45
C LYS A 98 -4.06 17.70 6.71
N PRO A 99 -4.13 18.37 7.87
CA PRO A 99 -4.79 17.79 9.04
C PRO A 99 -6.20 17.28 8.72
N GLY A 100 -6.58 16.16 9.34
CA GLY A 100 -7.80 15.40 9.06
C GLY A 100 -7.70 14.40 7.91
N LEU A 101 -6.57 14.37 7.17
CA LEU A 101 -6.35 13.45 6.07
C LEU A 101 -5.40 12.31 6.45
N ARG A 102 -5.48 11.23 5.66
CA ARG A 102 -4.63 10.05 5.81
C ARG A 102 -3.21 10.33 5.30
N ALA A 103 -2.23 10.13 6.16
CA ALA A 103 -0.80 10.22 5.87
C ALA A 103 -0.16 8.84 5.56
N GLY A 104 -0.87 7.73 5.78
CA GLY A 104 -0.42 6.40 5.38
C GLY A 104 -1.45 5.32 5.67
N LEU A 105 -1.33 4.17 5.00
CA LEU A 105 -2.09 2.95 5.27
C LEU A 105 -1.15 1.87 5.82
N LEU A 106 -1.65 1.07 6.75
CA LEU A 106 -0.96 -0.11 7.23
C LEU A 106 -1.70 -1.36 6.79
N VAL A 107 -0.93 -2.31 6.28
CA VAL A 107 -1.45 -3.55 5.74
C VAL A 107 -0.69 -4.76 6.27
N VAL A 108 -1.38 -5.89 6.33
CA VAL A 108 -0.81 -7.22 6.59
C VAL A 108 -1.14 -8.14 5.43
N ASP A 109 -0.40 -9.24 5.25
CA ASP A 109 -0.79 -10.28 4.30
C ASP A 109 -2.19 -10.80 4.65
N THR A 110 -3.05 -10.97 3.65
CA THR A 110 -4.38 -11.50 3.86
C THR A 110 -4.31 -13.00 4.14
N THR A 111 -4.71 -13.41 5.33
CA THR A 111 -4.89 -14.80 5.73
C THR A 111 -6.37 -15.10 5.91
N ARG A 112 -6.73 -16.35 6.24
CA ARG A 112 -8.12 -16.67 6.60
C ARG A 112 -8.56 -15.88 7.84
N GLU A 113 -7.65 -15.74 8.80
CA GLU A 113 -7.88 -15.02 10.05
C GLU A 113 -8.08 -13.51 9.79
N SER A 114 -7.20 -12.89 8.99
CA SER A 114 -7.32 -11.45 8.71
C SER A 114 -8.55 -11.12 7.87
N LEU A 115 -8.98 -12.04 7.00
CA LEU A 115 -10.23 -11.90 6.24
C LEU A 115 -11.45 -12.04 7.16
N ALA A 116 -11.44 -13.00 8.08
CA ALA A 116 -12.54 -13.21 9.03
C ALA A 116 -12.72 -12.01 9.97
N ALA A 117 -11.64 -11.31 10.34
CA ALA A 117 -11.69 -10.12 11.19
C ALA A 117 -12.32 -8.88 10.53
N LEU A 118 -12.59 -8.91 9.21
CA LEU A 118 -13.23 -7.81 8.48
C LEU A 118 -14.77 -7.92 8.42
N VAL A 119 -15.34 -9.04 8.86
CA VAL A 119 -16.77 -9.38 8.72
C VAL A 119 -17.49 -9.26 10.06
#